data_AF-A0A2D0KSP8-F1
#
_entry.id   AF-A0A2D0KSP8-F1
#
_cell.length_a   1.000
_cell.length_b   1.000
_cell.length_c   1.000
_cell.angle_alpha   90.00
_cell.angle_beta   90.00
_cell.angle_gamma   90.00
#
_symmetry.space_group_name_H-M   'P 1'
#
loop_
_entity.id
_entity.type
_entity.pdbx_description
1 polymer ?
#
loop_
_entity_poly.entity_id
_entity_poly.type
_entity_poly.pdbx_seq_one_letter_code
_entity_poly.pdbx_strand_id
1 'polypeptide(L)'
;MLTSEFTSTFKNVGRVIFIVFLTTLLLIWLNQSSLDNFWQQKYHRNSPWTVLKGEPLWDLGNNIQKGVVAAGETFIAHAGGHHQEKSQQARDNGGFSSALLPEFQVGLHFLQGYIYPVESRYLKFPDLLRKDIKIPLSPLLVNNQKINRSVEIIQKTEVRLGNRDKVLFAGDSMMQGVAPHLKRRLYQEYGISGINLSRQNTGLTYSGFFDWPKAIRNALNQDPDIRLVIVFLGPNDPWGIPAKPGESYLKFASESWESVYRQRIEVILNDAREHNVDVIWIGPPNMRQKKLSGNMAYLSKLYQAEVAKMGEIYVSVNDMFKYQSENYSDYIGDGSSTIKLRSGDGIHFSLSGQKVIADSIFSLITAIQEPVEENATIQTVP
;
A
#
# COMPACT_ATOMS: atom_id res chain seq x y z
N MET A 1 -54.30 29.38 -22.43
CA MET A 1 -52.91 29.61 -21.97
C MET A 1 -52.50 28.43 -21.09
N LEU A 2 -51.80 27.44 -21.63
CA LEU A 2 -51.33 26.24 -20.88
C LEU A 2 -50.03 25.64 -21.46
N THR A 3 -49.49 26.23 -22.52
CA THR A 3 -48.35 25.67 -23.28
C THR A 3 -46.99 26.17 -22.83
N SER A 4 -46.89 27.39 -22.26
CA SER A 4 -45.60 27.99 -21.88
C SER A 4 -44.95 27.30 -20.68
N GLU A 5 -45.73 26.94 -19.66
CA GLU A 5 -45.28 26.23 -18.45
C GLU A 5 -44.78 24.81 -18.76
N PHE A 6 -45.40 24.13 -19.72
CA PHE A 6 -44.99 22.79 -20.13
C PHE A 6 -43.65 22.84 -20.89
N THR A 7 -43.47 23.79 -21.81
CA THR A 7 -42.21 23.95 -22.54
C THR A 7 -41.04 24.37 -21.66
N SER A 8 -41.25 25.22 -20.66
CA SER A 8 -40.20 25.62 -19.72
C SER A 8 -39.80 24.46 -18.81
N THR A 9 -40.77 23.68 -18.34
CA THR A 9 -40.54 22.48 -17.52
C THR A 9 -39.77 21.42 -18.32
N PHE A 10 -40.17 21.13 -19.56
CA PHE A 10 -39.48 20.17 -20.41
C PHE A 10 -38.03 20.58 -20.71
N LYS A 11 -37.79 21.87 -20.93
CA LYS A 11 -36.44 22.42 -21.11
C LYS A 11 -35.58 22.27 -19.85
N ASN A 12 -36.16 22.50 -18.67
CA ASN A 12 -35.45 22.36 -17.40
C ASN A 12 -35.15 20.89 -17.09
N VAL A 13 -36.10 19.98 -17.31
CA VAL A 13 -35.88 18.53 -17.17
C VAL A 13 -34.78 18.06 -18.13
N GLY A 14 -34.83 18.49 -19.40
CA GLY A 14 -33.78 18.19 -20.38
C GLY A 14 -32.40 18.68 -19.94
N ARG A 15 -32.31 19.89 -19.39
CA ARG A 15 -31.05 20.43 -18.82
C ARG A 15 -30.53 19.59 -17.66
N VAL A 16 -31.40 19.20 -16.73
CA VAL A 16 -30.99 18.37 -15.57
C VAL A 16 -30.50 17.00 -16.04
N ILE A 17 -31.23 16.35 -16.95
CA ILE A 17 -30.82 15.05 -17.52
C ILE A 17 -29.46 15.18 -18.21
N PHE A 18 -29.26 16.24 -18.99
CA PHE A 18 -27.98 16.49 -19.67
C PHE A 18 -26.83 16.67 -18.68
N ILE A 19 -27.03 17.46 -17.61
CA ILE A 19 -26.03 17.68 -16.57
C ILE A 19 -25.68 16.37 -15.88
N VAL A 20 -26.67 15.59 -15.45
CA VAL A 20 -26.48 14.29 -14.78
C VAL A 20 -25.75 13.31 -15.70
N PHE A 21 -26.12 13.24 -16.98
CA PHE A 21 -25.45 12.39 -17.95
C PHE A 21 -23.99 12.79 -18.15
N LEU A 22 -23.71 14.08 -18.37
CA LEU A 22 -22.37 14.60 -18.57
C LEU A 22 -21.48 14.38 -17.34
N THR A 23 -21.99 14.67 -16.15
CA THR A 23 -21.27 14.43 -14.89
C THR A 23 -20.99 12.96 -14.66
N THR A 24 -21.94 12.07 -14.97
CA THR A 24 -21.71 10.62 -14.87
C THR A 24 -20.59 10.17 -15.82
N LEU A 25 -20.60 10.63 -17.06
CA LEU A 25 -19.53 10.35 -18.02
C LEU A 25 -18.18 10.87 -17.54
N LEU A 26 -18.15 12.08 -16.98
CA LEU A 26 -16.92 12.68 -16.45
C LEU A 26 -16.40 11.92 -15.23
N LEU A 27 -17.28 11.43 -14.35
CA LEU A 27 -16.89 10.60 -13.20
C LEU A 27 -16.34 9.24 -13.63
N ILE A 28 -16.95 8.60 -14.64
CA ILE A 28 -16.43 7.36 -15.23
C ILE A 28 -15.05 7.61 -15.85
N TRP A 29 -14.93 8.69 -16.62
CA TRP A 29 -13.69 9.11 -17.25
C TRP A 29 -12.61 9.53 -16.23
N LEU A 30 -12.96 10.02 -15.05
CA LEU A 30 -11.97 10.34 -14.01
C LEU A 30 -11.58 9.09 -13.21
N ASN A 31 -12.54 8.18 -12.94
CA ASN A 31 -12.35 7.01 -12.08
C ASN A 31 -12.14 5.70 -12.86
N GLN A 32 -11.57 5.76 -14.06
CA GLN A 32 -11.44 4.63 -14.98
C GLN A 32 -10.72 3.43 -14.34
N SER A 33 -9.60 3.68 -13.65
CA SER A 33 -8.80 2.64 -12.99
C SER A 33 -9.58 1.96 -11.86
N SER A 34 -10.27 2.73 -11.02
CA SER A 34 -11.11 2.21 -9.94
C SER A 34 -12.27 1.37 -10.49
N LEU A 35 -12.89 1.84 -11.57
CA LEU A 35 -14.00 1.15 -12.21
C LEU A 35 -13.54 -0.13 -12.92
N ASP A 36 -12.39 -0.09 -13.60
CA ASP A 36 -11.78 -1.25 -14.25
C ASP A 36 -11.41 -2.34 -13.23
N ASN A 37 -10.82 -1.95 -12.09
CA ASN A 37 -10.54 -2.87 -10.99
C ASN A 37 -11.82 -3.47 -10.41
N PHE A 38 -12.82 -2.63 -10.11
CA PHE A 38 -14.12 -3.11 -9.63
C PHE A 38 -14.75 -4.10 -10.62
N TRP A 39 -14.68 -3.80 -11.92
CA TRP A 39 -15.22 -4.67 -12.95
C TRP A 39 -14.49 -6.01 -13.01
N GLN A 40 -13.16 -5.98 -13.00
CA GLN A 40 -12.34 -7.20 -12.99
C GLN A 40 -12.57 -8.04 -11.74
N GLN A 41 -12.75 -7.40 -10.57
CA GLN A 41 -13.08 -8.07 -9.32
C GLN A 41 -14.49 -8.70 -9.36
N LYS A 42 -15.50 -7.93 -9.83
CA LYS A 42 -16.90 -8.35 -9.86
C LYS A 42 -17.18 -9.42 -10.92
N TYR A 43 -16.59 -9.28 -12.11
CA TYR A 43 -16.94 -10.06 -13.29
C TYR A 43 -15.83 -10.98 -13.79
N HIS A 44 -14.64 -10.96 -13.17
CA HIS A 44 -13.49 -11.82 -13.52
C HIS A 44 -13.11 -11.77 -15.01
N ARG A 45 -13.23 -10.60 -15.62
CA ARG A 45 -12.92 -10.33 -17.02
C ARG A 45 -12.52 -8.87 -17.21
N ASN A 46 -11.85 -8.56 -18.32
CA ASN A 46 -11.54 -7.18 -18.69
C ASN A 46 -12.82 -6.33 -18.76
N SER A 47 -12.69 -5.05 -18.41
CA SER A 47 -13.80 -4.11 -18.53
C SER A 47 -14.15 -3.80 -20.00
N PRO A 48 -15.41 -3.47 -20.31
CA PRO A 48 -15.82 -3.09 -21.66
C PRO A 48 -15.03 -1.90 -22.22
N TRP A 49 -14.57 -0.98 -21.36
CA TRP A 49 -13.78 0.19 -21.74
C TRP A 49 -12.27 -0.07 -21.75
N THR A 50 -11.80 -1.31 -21.56
CA THR A 50 -10.37 -1.65 -21.70
C THR A 50 -9.86 -1.37 -23.11
N VAL A 51 -10.72 -1.43 -24.13
CA VAL A 51 -10.39 -1.10 -25.54
C VAL A 51 -9.98 0.36 -25.73
N LEU A 52 -10.35 1.25 -24.80
CA LEU A 52 -9.99 2.67 -24.86
C LEU A 52 -8.62 2.96 -24.21
N LYS A 53 -8.00 1.97 -23.56
CA LYS A 53 -6.67 2.16 -22.96
C LYS A 53 -5.63 2.38 -24.06
N GLY A 54 -4.81 3.42 -23.91
CA GLY A 54 -3.85 3.86 -24.92
C GLY A 54 -4.36 5.01 -25.79
N GLU A 55 -5.65 5.35 -25.73
CA GLU A 55 -6.17 6.56 -26.37
C GLU A 55 -5.84 7.79 -25.51
N PRO A 56 -5.17 8.83 -26.06
CA PRO A 56 -4.69 9.97 -25.27
C PRO A 56 -5.78 10.69 -24.47
N LEU A 57 -6.97 10.85 -25.04
CA LEU A 57 -8.10 11.49 -24.37
C LEU A 57 -8.67 10.64 -23.23
N TRP A 58 -8.65 9.31 -23.36
CA TRP A 58 -9.06 8.42 -22.29
C TRP A 58 -8.01 8.43 -21.18
N ASP A 59 -6.74 8.21 -21.52
CA ASP A 59 -5.66 8.12 -20.53
C ASP A 59 -5.43 9.43 -19.75
N LEU A 60 -5.77 10.59 -20.33
CA LEU A 60 -5.75 11.88 -19.65
C LEU A 60 -6.57 11.87 -18.34
N GLY A 61 -7.74 11.23 -18.32
CA GLY A 61 -8.58 11.19 -17.11
C GLY A 61 -7.91 10.45 -15.95
N ASN A 62 -7.28 9.30 -16.26
CA ASN A 62 -6.48 8.55 -15.31
C ASN A 62 -5.25 9.35 -14.82
N ASN A 63 -4.60 10.09 -15.72
CA ASN A 63 -3.45 10.91 -15.37
C ASN A 63 -3.84 12.08 -14.44
N ILE A 64 -4.96 12.75 -14.72
CA ILE A 64 -5.50 13.79 -13.83
C ILE A 64 -5.80 13.21 -12.46
N GLN A 65 -6.51 12.07 -12.38
CA GLN A 65 -6.85 11.45 -11.11
C GLN A 65 -5.60 11.09 -10.30
N LYS A 66 -4.57 10.51 -10.94
CA LYS A 66 -3.28 10.22 -10.29
C LYS A 66 -2.57 11.50 -9.83
N GLY A 67 -2.60 12.55 -10.65
CA GLY A 67 -2.01 13.84 -10.32
C GLY A 67 -2.69 14.49 -9.11
N VAL A 68 -4.02 14.47 -9.04
CA VAL A 68 -4.79 14.98 -7.90
C VAL A 68 -4.46 14.21 -6.62
N VAL A 69 -4.38 12.88 -6.69
CA VAL A 69 -4.00 12.05 -5.54
C VAL A 69 -2.57 12.37 -5.09
N ALA A 70 -1.60 12.40 -6.00
CA ALA A 70 -0.21 12.71 -5.70
C ALA A 70 -0.03 14.14 -5.14
N ALA A 71 -0.77 15.12 -5.69
CA ALA A 71 -0.76 16.49 -5.18
C ALA A 71 -1.37 16.57 -3.78
N GLY A 72 -2.45 15.82 -3.52
CA GLY A 72 -3.03 15.70 -2.18
C GLY A 72 -2.07 15.07 -1.18
N GLU A 73 -1.38 14.00 -1.57
CA GLU A 73 -0.33 13.35 -0.75
C GLU A 73 0.82 14.32 -0.45
N THR A 74 1.27 15.08 -1.45
CA THR A 74 2.32 16.10 -1.29
C THR A 74 1.87 17.25 -0.39
N PHE A 75 0.64 17.73 -0.56
CA PHE A 75 0.06 18.77 0.29
C PHE A 75 -0.03 18.31 1.75
N ILE A 76 -0.48 17.08 1.99
CA ILE A 76 -0.53 16.51 3.35
C ILE A 76 0.87 16.34 3.93
N ALA A 77 1.86 15.95 3.12
CA ALA A 77 3.25 15.88 3.55
C ALA A 77 3.79 17.26 3.96
N HIS A 78 3.50 18.29 3.16
CA HIS A 78 3.92 19.67 3.41
C HIS A 78 3.20 20.28 4.63
N ALA A 79 1.87 20.15 4.71
CA ALA A 79 1.06 20.59 5.85
C ALA A 79 1.41 19.84 7.15
N GLY A 80 1.95 18.62 7.02
CA GLY A 80 2.45 17.80 8.12
C GLY A 80 3.90 18.07 8.53
N GLY A 81 4.58 19.07 7.94
CA GLY A 81 5.91 19.52 8.34
C GLY A 81 7.10 18.74 7.75
N HIS A 82 6.91 17.92 6.72
CA HIS A 82 8.00 17.18 6.06
C HIS A 82 8.55 17.98 4.88
N HIS A 83 9.56 18.83 5.10
CA HIS A 83 10.26 19.56 4.03
C HIS A 83 11.68 19.00 3.85
N GLN A 84 11.97 18.44 2.68
CA GLN A 84 13.34 18.17 2.22
C GLN A 84 13.57 19.04 0.97
N GLU A 85 14.28 20.15 1.13
CA GLU A 85 14.78 20.93 0.00
C GLU A 85 15.92 20.15 -0.68
N LYS A 86 15.65 19.61 -1.86
CA LYS A 86 16.71 19.33 -2.84
C LYS A 86 16.47 20.19 -4.08
N SER A 87 17.03 21.38 -4.03
CA SER A 87 17.24 22.24 -5.19
C SER A 87 18.28 21.58 -6.10
N GLN A 88 17.86 21.12 -7.28
CA GLN A 88 18.78 20.79 -8.37
C GLN A 88 18.47 21.66 -9.57
N GLN A 89 19.44 22.52 -9.89
CA GLN A 89 19.45 23.47 -10.99
C GLN A 89 19.18 22.78 -12.33
N ALA A 90 18.08 23.14 -12.99
CA ALA A 90 17.84 22.83 -14.39
C ALA A 90 18.58 23.87 -15.25
N ARG A 91 19.42 23.39 -16.18
CA ARG A 91 20.03 24.22 -17.22
C ARG A 91 18.99 24.63 -18.25
N ASP A 92 19.03 25.92 -18.53
CA ASP A 92 18.23 26.68 -19.47
C ASP A 92 18.50 26.27 -20.93
N ASN A 93 17.43 26.18 -21.72
CA ASN A 93 17.47 26.30 -23.18
C ASN A 93 16.05 26.56 -23.74
N GLY A 94 15.71 27.84 -23.86
CA GLY A 94 15.07 28.41 -25.05
C GLY A 94 13.57 28.17 -25.27
N GLY A 95 12.77 29.15 -24.82
CA GLY A 95 11.72 29.75 -25.66
C GLY A 95 10.27 29.34 -25.40
N PHE A 96 9.63 29.92 -24.39
CA PHE A 96 8.34 30.64 -24.48
C PHE A 96 8.02 31.22 -23.09
N SER A 97 7.98 32.55 -22.97
CA SER A 97 7.61 33.21 -21.71
C SER A 97 6.10 33.10 -21.47
N SER A 98 5.70 32.32 -20.46
CA SER A 98 4.43 32.48 -19.77
C SER A 98 4.69 32.56 -18.27
N ALA A 99 4.40 33.73 -17.69
CA ALA A 99 4.65 34.05 -16.30
C ALA A 99 3.85 33.15 -15.34
N LEU A 100 4.51 32.12 -14.79
CA LEU A 100 4.09 31.36 -13.61
C LEU A 100 5.33 31.01 -12.78
N LEU A 101 5.18 31.07 -11.45
CA LEU A 101 6.25 30.85 -10.47
C LEU A 101 6.90 29.44 -10.63
N PRO A 102 8.22 29.29 -10.39
CA PRO A 102 8.96 28.05 -10.64
C PRO A 102 8.39 26.80 -9.95
N GLU A 103 7.82 26.95 -8.74
CA GLU A 103 7.19 25.86 -7.99
C GLU A 103 5.92 25.27 -8.64
N PHE A 104 5.33 25.93 -9.64
CA PHE A 104 4.12 25.47 -10.33
C PHE A 104 4.37 24.76 -11.67
N GLN A 105 5.64 24.64 -12.10
CA GLN A 105 6.00 24.09 -13.42
C GLN A 105 6.03 22.55 -13.47
N VAL A 106 5.96 21.87 -12.32
CA VAL A 106 5.99 20.39 -12.24
C VAL A 106 4.76 19.75 -12.93
N GLY A 107 3.64 20.48 -13.03
CA GLY A 107 2.42 20.01 -13.69
C GLY A 107 2.40 20.15 -15.22
N LEU A 108 3.26 20.99 -15.81
CA LEU A 108 3.22 21.32 -17.25
C LEU A 108 4.29 20.61 -18.09
N HIS A 109 5.31 20.03 -17.45
CA HIS A 109 6.30 19.18 -18.13
C HIS A 109 5.77 17.82 -18.59
N PHE A 110 4.53 17.46 -18.24
CA PHE A 110 3.88 16.21 -18.66
C PHE A 110 3.31 16.24 -20.10
N LEU A 111 3.29 17.41 -20.76
CA LEU A 111 2.74 17.56 -22.11
C LEU A 111 3.77 17.33 -23.23
N GLN A 112 5.06 17.17 -22.92
CA GLN A 112 6.10 16.84 -23.88
C GLN A 112 6.64 15.44 -23.60
N GLY A 113 6.14 14.47 -24.37
CA GLY A 113 6.80 13.20 -24.72
C GLY A 113 7.67 12.50 -23.67
N TYR A 114 7.26 11.29 -23.31
CA TYR A 114 8.09 10.28 -22.64
C TYR A 114 9.58 10.35 -23.01
N ILE A 115 10.41 10.72 -22.03
CA ILE A 115 11.84 10.40 -22.03
C ILE A 115 12.15 9.74 -20.69
N TYR A 116 12.24 8.43 -20.68
CA TYR A 116 13.17 7.71 -19.81
C TYR A 116 14.02 6.79 -20.70
N PRO A 117 15.35 6.75 -20.52
CA PRO A 117 16.17 5.71 -21.13
C PRO A 117 15.82 4.37 -20.49
N VAL A 118 15.58 3.38 -21.36
CA VAL A 118 15.34 1.98 -20.99
C VAL A 118 16.66 1.36 -20.55
N GLU A 119 16.95 1.39 -19.26
CA GLU A 119 18.02 0.59 -18.66
C GLU A 119 17.41 -0.51 -17.79
N SER A 120 16.92 -1.54 -18.47
CA SER A 120 16.85 -2.94 -18.02
C SER A 120 16.02 -3.77 -18.99
N ARG A 121 16.47 -3.87 -20.25
CA ARG A 121 16.05 -4.96 -21.14
C ARG A 121 17.30 -5.58 -21.75
N TYR A 122 17.64 -6.79 -21.30
CA TYR A 122 18.73 -7.58 -21.87
C TYR A 122 18.36 -8.27 -23.20
N LEU A 123 17.27 -7.89 -23.87
CA LEU A 123 16.87 -8.47 -25.15
C LEU A 123 16.39 -7.38 -26.10
N LYS A 124 16.98 -7.32 -27.31
CA LYS A 124 16.63 -6.38 -28.38
C LYS A 124 15.67 -7.04 -29.38
N PHE A 125 14.74 -6.29 -29.95
CA PHE A 125 13.91 -6.75 -31.06
C PHE A 125 14.81 -6.76 -32.32
N PRO A 126 15.14 -7.91 -32.95
CA PRO A 126 14.26 -9.00 -33.38
C PRO A 126 14.46 -10.34 -32.65
N ASP A 127 15.22 -10.37 -31.55
CA ASP A 127 15.51 -11.62 -30.81
C ASP A 127 14.26 -12.23 -30.17
N LEU A 128 13.22 -11.41 -29.94
CA LEU A 128 11.91 -11.81 -29.42
C LEU A 128 11.04 -12.59 -30.42
N LEU A 129 11.48 -12.72 -31.68
CA LEU A 129 10.72 -13.40 -32.75
C LEU A 129 11.19 -14.85 -33.00
N ARG A 130 12.24 -15.31 -32.30
CA ARG A 130 12.73 -16.69 -32.42
C ARG A 130 11.87 -17.64 -31.57
N LYS A 131 11.37 -18.74 -32.15
CA LYS A 131 10.49 -19.72 -31.47
C LYS A 131 11.23 -20.69 -30.54
N ASP A 132 12.54 -20.57 -30.44
CA ASP A 132 13.48 -21.48 -29.79
C ASP A 132 14.24 -20.85 -28.62
N ILE A 133 13.72 -19.75 -28.05
CA ILE A 133 14.32 -19.12 -26.86
C ILE A 133 14.13 -20.03 -25.64
N LYS A 134 15.18 -20.76 -25.26
CA LYS A 134 15.36 -21.21 -23.88
C LYS A 134 15.64 -19.96 -23.04
N ILE A 135 14.65 -19.54 -22.27
CA ILE A 135 14.83 -18.49 -21.25
C ILE A 135 15.97 -18.96 -20.34
N PRO A 136 17.12 -18.25 -20.28
CA PRO A 136 18.11 -18.58 -19.27
C PRO A 136 17.45 -18.28 -17.92
N LEU A 137 17.26 -19.33 -17.12
CA LEU A 137 16.94 -19.20 -15.71
C LEU A 137 17.90 -18.16 -15.12
N SER A 138 17.37 -17.16 -14.42
CA SER A 138 18.19 -16.16 -13.73
C SER A 138 19.37 -16.83 -13.03
N PRO A 139 20.60 -16.28 -13.07
CA PRO A 139 21.76 -16.87 -12.38
C PRO A 139 21.58 -17.00 -10.87
N LEU A 140 20.51 -16.43 -10.30
CA LEU A 140 20.15 -16.53 -8.89
C LEU A 140 19.54 -17.88 -8.47
N LEU A 141 19.44 -18.87 -9.37
CA LEU A 141 19.01 -20.24 -9.02
C LEU A 141 20.04 -21.34 -9.31
N VAL A 142 21.31 -20.99 -9.58
CA VAL A 142 22.41 -21.97 -9.71
C VAL A 142 23.53 -21.63 -8.74
N ASN A 143 23.22 -21.64 -7.45
CA ASN A 143 24.25 -21.98 -6.46
C ASN A 143 23.61 -22.69 -5.26
N ASN A 144 23.09 -23.90 -5.52
CA ASN A 144 22.80 -24.88 -4.47
C ASN A 144 24.13 -25.51 -4.00
N GLN A 145 25.05 -24.68 -3.50
CA GLN A 145 25.99 -25.16 -2.50
C GLN A 145 25.22 -25.22 -1.18
N LYS A 146 24.83 -26.44 -0.79
CA LYS A 146 24.39 -26.79 0.56
C LYS A 146 25.48 -26.37 1.55
N ILE A 147 25.49 -25.10 1.95
CA ILE A 147 25.98 -24.73 3.25
C ILE A 147 24.81 -25.02 4.19
N ASN A 148 24.78 -26.25 4.72
CA ASN A 148 23.93 -26.63 5.84
C ASN A 148 24.42 -25.89 7.09
N ARG A 149 24.32 -24.56 7.12
CA ARG A 149 24.15 -23.83 8.37
C ARG A 149 22.65 -23.82 8.58
N SER A 150 22.16 -24.71 9.43
CA SER A 150 20.87 -24.52 10.08
C SER A 150 20.98 -23.24 10.90
N VAL A 151 20.73 -22.09 10.26
CA VAL A 151 20.57 -20.83 10.98
C VAL A 151 19.33 -21.05 11.83
N GLU A 152 19.52 -21.17 13.13
CA GLU A 152 18.43 -21.28 14.08
C GLU A 152 17.59 -20.01 13.95
N ILE A 153 16.34 -20.15 13.52
CA ILE A 153 15.42 -19.04 13.37
C ILE A 153 14.90 -18.70 14.76
N ILE A 154 15.50 -17.70 15.39
CA ILE A 154 15.04 -17.14 16.67
C ILE A 154 13.79 -16.29 16.38
N GLN A 155 12.68 -16.64 17.03
CA GLN A 155 11.45 -15.87 16.90
C GLN A 155 11.57 -14.58 17.69
N LYS A 156 11.40 -13.44 17.04
CA LYS A 156 11.34 -12.14 17.70
C LYS A 156 10.03 -12.00 18.47
N THR A 157 10.12 -11.35 19.63
CA THR A 157 8.95 -10.97 20.45
C THR A 157 8.85 -9.46 20.63
N GLU A 158 9.91 -8.73 20.31
CA GLU A 158 10.00 -7.27 20.37
C GLU A 158 10.90 -6.77 19.23
N VAL A 159 10.75 -5.50 18.88
CA VAL A 159 11.59 -4.74 17.95
C VAL A 159 12.29 -3.64 18.73
N ARG A 160 13.60 -3.47 18.51
CA ARG A 160 14.40 -2.44 19.17
C ARG A 160 14.83 -1.40 18.15
N LEU A 161 14.48 -0.14 18.39
CA LEU A 161 14.75 0.96 17.47
C LEU A 161 15.58 2.05 18.15
N GLY A 162 16.60 2.55 17.47
CA GLY A 162 17.32 3.76 17.85
C GLY A 162 16.50 5.03 17.56
N ASN A 163 16.93 6.16 18.14
CA ASN A 163 16.28 7.46 17.97
C ASN A 163 16.29 8.02 16.54
N ARG A 164 17.22 7.56 15.68
CA ARG A 164 17.31 7.94 14.26
C ARG A 164 16.55 6.99 13.34
N ASP A 165 16.12 5.84 13.86
CA ASP A 165 15.42 4.84 13.07
C ASP A 165 14.04 5.34 12.66
N LYS A 166 13.53 4.78 11.57
CA LYS A 166 12.19 5.08 11.03
C LYS A 166 11.37 3.82 10.88
N VAL A 167 10.05 4.01 10.97
CA VAL A 167 9.05 2.96 10.76
C VAL A 167 8.31 3.19 9.45
N LEU A 168 8.28 2.18 8.58
CA LEU A 168 7.50 2.17 7.35
C LEU A 168 6.16 1.48 7.59
N PHE A 169 5.06 2.17 7.29
CA PHE A 169 3.71 1.61 7.34
C PHE A 169 3.24 1.27 5.93
N ALA A 170 3.03 -0.02 5.67
CA ALA A 170 2.53 -0.56 4.41
C ALA A 170 1.18 -1.25 4.62
N GLY A 171 0.21 -0.96 3.78
CA GLY A 171 -1.10 -1.60 3.91
C GLY A 171 -2.26 -0.88 3.24
N ASP A 172 -3.44 -1.44 3.39
CA ASP A 172 -4.66 -0.96 2.74
C ASP A 172 -5.43 0.05 3.62
N SER A 173 -6.76 0.10 3.48
CA SER A 173 -7.61 0.96 4.31
C SER A 173 -7.53 0.62 5.81
N MET A 174 -7.14 -0.61 6.18
CA MET A 174 -6.90 -0.97 7.57
C MET A 174 -5.67 -0.25 8.13
N MET A 175 -4.56 -0.25 7.39
CA MET A 175 -3.35 0.47 7.78
C MET A 175 -3.58 1.98 7.80
N GLN A 176 -4.35 2.53 6.86
CA GLN A 176 -4.69 3.95 6.85
C GLN A 176 -5.36 4.42 8.15
N GLY A 177 -6.15 3.55 8.77
CA GLY A 177 -6.75 3.83 10.08
C GLY A 177 -5.75 3.81 11.24
N VAL A 178 -4.75 2.92 11.19
CA VAL A 178 -3.85 2.65 12.33
C VAL A 178 -2.57 3.49 12.29
N ALA A 179 -1.95 3.61 11.11
CA ALA A 179 -0.65 4.27 10.92
C ALA A 179 -0.58 5.69 11.51
N PRO A 180 -1.60 6.58 11.36
CA PRO A 180 -1.53 7.92 11.93
C PRO A 180 -1.40 7.92 13.47
N HIS A 181 -2.04 6.98 14.16
CA HIS A 181 -1.99 6.88 15.62
C HIS A 181 -0.64 6.35 16.09
N LEU A 182 -0.17 5.26 15.48
CA LEU A 182 1.10 4.64 15.84
C LEU A 182 2.28 5.55 15.50
N LYS A 183 2.31 6.15 14.29
CA LYS A 183 3.33 7.13 13.89
C LYS A 183 3.41 8.30 14.86
N ARG A 184 2.27 8.86 15.26
CA ARG A 184 2.23 9.98 16.21
C ARG A 184 2.78 9.56 17.57
N ARG A 185 2.39 8.39 18.07
CA ARG A 185 2.82 7.88 19.38
C ARG A 185 4.31 7.57 19.42
N LEU A 186 4.85 6.90 18.40
CA LEU A 186 6.29 6.65 18.24
C LEU A 186 7.10 7.95 18.27
N TYR A 187 6.65 8.99 17.57
CA TYR A 187 7.32 10.27 17.59
C TYR A 187 7.26 10.95 18.96
N GLN A 188 6.08 10.94 19.60
CA GLN A 188 5.87 11.60 20.89
C GLN A 188 6.62 10.94 22.05
N GLU A 189 6.67 9.61 22.09
CA GLU A 189 7.27 8.87 23.21
C GLU A 189 8.74 8.53 22.97
N TYR A 190 9.14 8.27 21.72
CA TYR A 190 10.48 7.79 21.38
C TYR A 190 11.27 8.69 20.42
N GLY A 191 10.67 9.75 19.87
CA GLY A 191 11.31 10.55 18.82
C GLY A 191 11.45 9.84 17.48
N ILE A 192 10.90 8.63 17.34
CA ILE A 192 11.02 7.78 16.14
C ILE A 192 10.03 8.28 15.09
N SER A 193 10.55 8.63 13.91
CA SER A 193 9.72 9.09 12.80
C SER A 193 9.13 7.92 12.00
N GLY A 194 8.15 8.20 11.14
CA GLY A 194 7.51 7.16 10.35
C GLY A 194 7.01 7.62 8.99
N ILE A 195 7.00 6.70 8.03
CA ILE A 195 6.62 6.91 6.63
C ILE A 195 5.35 6.09 6.38
N ASN A 196 4.26 6.75 6.04
CA ASN A 196 2.99 6.07 5.79
C ASN A 196 2.74 5.94 4.29
N LEU A 197 2.87 4.73 3.74
CA LEU A 197 2.58 4.42 2.34
C LEU A 197 1.18 3.84 2.13
N SER A 198 0.36 3.72 3.18
CA SER A 198 -0.92 3.02 3.11
C SER A 198 -1.89 3.58 2.08
N ARG A 199 -2.54 2.69 1.34
CA ARG A 199 -3.34 3.03 0.16
C ARG A 199 -4.60 2.19 0.04
N GLN A 200 -5.75 2.84 -0.05
CA GLN A 200 -7.05 2.16 -0.19
C GLN A 200 -7.13 1.28 -1.44
N ASN A 201 -7.97 0.24 -1.37
CA ASN A 201 -8.28 -0.66 -2.48
C ASN A 201 -7.03 -1.36 -3.06
N THR A 202 -5.98 -1.49 -2.26
CA THR A 202 -4.77 -2.23 -2.61
C THR A 202 -4.67 -3.53 -1.81
N GLY A 203 -3.82 -4.44 -2.28
CA GLY A 203 -3.62 -5.74 -1.70
C GLY A 203 -2.48 -6.46 -2.42
N LEU A 204 -2.10 -7.65 -1.96
CA LEU A 204 -1.10 -8.46 -2.63
C LEU A 204 -1.64 -9.17 -3.87
N THR A 205 -2.96 -9.32 -4.06
CA THR A 205 -3.55 -10.09 -5.18
C THR A 205 -3.39 -9.39 -6.55
N TYR A 206 -3.56 -8.07 -6.61
CA TYR A 206 -3.60 -7.31 -7.87
C TYR A 206 -2.41 -6.34 -8.00
N SER A 207 -1.21 -6.87 -8.25
CA SER A 207 0.01 -6.07 -8.40
C SER A 207 -0.01 -5.08 -9.56
N GLY A 208 -0.86 -5.30 -10.57
CA GLY A 208 -1.04 -4.36 -11.69
C GLY A 208 -1.65 -3.02 -11.28
N PHE A 209 -2.42 -2.97 -10.19
CA PHE A 209 -2.93 -1.71 -9.62
C PHE A 209 -1.91 -1.07 -8.68
N PHE A 210 -1.36 -1.87 -7.76
CA PHE A 210 -0.32 -1.43 -6.84
C PHE A 210 0.54 -2.63 -6.41
N ASP A 211 1.85 -2.53 -6.62
CA ASP A 211 2.81 -3.57 -6.31
C ASP A 211 3.46 -3.30 -4.95
N TRP A 212 2.89 -3.86 -3.89
CA TRP A 212 3.40 -3.72 -2.51
C TRP A 212 4.85 -4.20 -2.34
N PRO A 213 5.24 -5.41 -2.81
CA PRO A 213 6.65 -5.83 -2.79
C PRO A 213 7.60 -4.79 -3.39
N LYS A 214 7.29 -4.29 -4.59
CA LYS A 214 8.10 -3.27 -5.24
C LYS A 214 8.10 -1.94 -4.47
N ALA A 215 6.95 -1.50 -3.94
CA ALA A 215 6.84 -0.25 -3.21
C ALA A 215 7.67 -0.28 -1.91
N ILE A 216 7.61 -1.39 -1.16
CA ILE A 216 8.40 -1.57 0.06
C ILE A 216 9.89 -1.58 -0.28
N ARG A 217 10.32 -2.38 -1.27
CA ARG A 217 11.71 -2.41 -1.72
C ARG A 217 12.24 -1.03 -2.09
N ASN A 218 11.45 -0.27 -2.84
CA ASN A 218 11.85 1.09 -3.23
C ASN A 218 12.00 2.00 -2.02
N ALA A 219 11.11 1.92 -1.04
CA ALA A 219 11.20 2.70 0.19
C ALA A 219 12.47 2.34 0.99
N LEU A 220 12.76 1.04 1.16
CA LEU A 220 13.96 0.56 1.86
C LEU A 220 15.25 0.99 1.16
N ASN A 221 15.28 0.96 -0.18
CA ASN A 221 16.43 1.45 -0.95
C ASN A 221 16.62 2.97 -0.86
N GLN A 222 15.54 3.73 -0.73
CA GLN A 222 15.57 5.19 -0.71
C GLN A 222 15.91 5.76 0.66
N ASP A 223 15.51 5.07 1.74
CA ASP A 223 15.68 5.54 3.11
C ASP A 223 16.29 4.42 3.98
N PRO A 224 17.64 4.42 4.15
CA PRO A 224 18.34 3.41 4.94
C PRO A 224 18.09 3.53 6.45
N ASP A 225 17.45 4.61 6.91
CA ASP A 225 17.07 4.77 8.32
C ASP A 225 15.82 3.94 8.67
N ILE A 226 15.11 3.40 7.68
CA ILE A 226 13.98 2.49 7.94
C ILE A 226 14.54 1.22 8.58
N ARG A 227 14.12 0.92 9.81
CA ARG A 227 14.51 -0.28 10.56
C ARG A 227 13.35 -1.18 10.96
N LEU A 228 12.12 -0.75 10.69
CA LEU A 228 10.92 -1.55 10.87
C LEU A 228 9.93 -1.32 9.72
N VAL A 229 9.43 -2.41 9.12
CA VAL A 229 8.24 -2.40 8.26
C VAL A 229 7.06 -3.00 9.01
N ILE A 230 5.96 -2.28 9.07
CA ILE A 230 4.69 -2.78 9.60
C ILE A 230 3.73 -2.99 8.43
N VAL A 231 3.25 -4.22 8.25
CA VAL A 231 2.35 -4.59 7.15
C VAL A 231 0.95 -4.87 7.70
N PHE A 232 -0.08 -4.25 7.12
CA PHE A 232 -1.47 -4.54 7.48
C PHE A 232 -2.40 -4.52 6.25
N LEU A 233 -2.73 -5.71 5.77
CA LEU A 233 -3.45 -5.97 4.52
C LEU A 233 -4.46 -7.12 4.69
N GLY A 234 -5.50 -7.16 3.86
CA GLY A 234 -6.32 -8.37 3.77
C GLY A 234 -7.61 -8.23 2.99
N PRO A 235 -8.55 -7.34 3.36
CA PRO A 235 -9.91 -7.32 2.81
C PRO A 235 -10.01 -7.22 1.29
N ASN A 236 -8.98 -6.69 0.62
CA ASN A 236 -8.93 -6.52 -0.83
C ASN A 236 -8.27 -7.70 -1.58
N ASP A 237 -7.81 -8.73 -0.88
CA ASP A 237 -7.07 -9.86 -1.46
C ASP A 237 -7.86 -11.12 -1.80
N PRO A 238 -9.07 -11.40 -1.23
CA PRO A 238 -9.84 -12.59 -1.54
C PRO A 238 -10.50 -12.66 -2.93
N TRP A 239 -9.71 -12.43 -3.97
CA TRP A 239 -10.10 -12.46 -5.37
C TRP A 239 -9.13 -13.32 -6.17
N GLY A 240 -9.52 -13.68 -7.40
CA GLY A 240 -8.63 -14.43 -8.27
C GLY A 240 -7.42 -13.59 -8.70
N ILE A 241 -6.24 -14.22 -8.77
CA ILE A 241 -5.03 -13.58 -9.31
C ILE A 241 -5.09 -13.71 -10.84
N PRO A 242 -4.91 -12.62 -11.62
CA PRO A 242 -4.79 -12.73 -13.06
C PRO A 242 -3.59 -13.62 -13.41
N ALA A 243 -3.84 -14.69 -14.16
CA ALA A 243 -2.78 -15.52 -14.70
C ALA A 243 -2.12 -14.83 -15.90
N LYS A 244 -1.17 -15.51 -16.55
CA LYS A 244 -0.49 -14.96 -17.74
C LYS A 244 -1.51 -14.58 -18.82
N PRO A 245 -1.19 -13.64 -19.73
CA PRO A 245 -2.09 -13.29 -20.83
C PRO A 245 -2.53 -14.55 -21.59
N GLY A 246 -3.85 -14.79 -21.64
CA GLY A 246 -4.46 -15.97 -22.27
C GLY A 246 -4.81 -17.12 -21.31
N GLU A 247 -4.48 -17.02 -20.03
CA GLU A 247 -4.85 -18.01 -19.00
C GLU A 247 -6.01 -17.52 -18.11
N SER A 248 -6.79 -18.46 -17.58
CA SER A 248 -7.85 -18.19 -16.60
C SER A 248 -7.26 -17.69 -15.29
N TYR A 249 -7.99 -16.81 -14.59
CA TYR A 249 -7.60 -16.34 -13.26
C TYR A 249 -7.37 -17.52 -12.30
N LEU A 250 -6.30 -17.44 -11.51
CA LEU A 250 -6.06 -18.38 -10.42
C LEU A 250 -7.15 -18.15 -9.38
N LYS A 251 -7.97 -19.16 -9.12
CA LYS A 251 -9.06 -19.07 -8.15
C LYS A 251 -8.50 -18.83 -6.75
N PHE A 252 -9.10 -17.90 -6.00
CA PHE A 252 -8.76 -17.67 -4.59
C PHE A 252 -8.72 -18.99 -3.80
N ALA A 253 -7.67 -19.15 -2.98
CA ALA A 253 -7.40 -20.34 -2.18
C ALA A 253 -7.20 -21.66 -2.97
N SER A 254 -6.98 -21.61 -4.29
CA SER A 254 -6.39 -22.75 -5.01
C SER A 254 -4.90 -22.85 -4.71
N GLU A 255 -4.33 -24.05 -4.86
CA GLU A 255 -2.90 -24.30 -4.63
C GLU A 255 -2.00 -23.35 -5.43
N SER A 256 -2.31 -23.14 -6.71
CA SER A 256 -1.60 -22.19 -7.57
C SER A 256 -1.73 -20.73 -7.10
N TRP A 257 -2.90 -20.34 -6.59
CA TRP A 257 -3.11 -19.00 -6.05
C TRP A 257 -2.31 -18.82 -4.75
N GLU A 258 -2.34 -19.82 -3.87
CA GLU A 258 -1.63 -19.81 -2.59
C GLU A 258 -0.12 -19.69 -2.81
N SER A 259 0.43 -20.46 -3.76
CA SER A 259 1.85 -20.40 -4.11
C SER A 259 2.28 -18.99 -4.52
N VAL A 260 1.54 -18.34 -5.43
CA VAL A 260 1.84 -16.96 -5.87
C VAL A 260 1.68 -15.96 -4.72
N TYR A 261 0.64 -16.12 -3.90
CA TYR A 261 0.38 -15.21 -2.80
C TYR A 261 1.46 -15.31 -1.70
N ARG A 262 1.87 -16.53 -1.33
CA ARG A 262 3.01 -16.76 -0.42
C ARG A 262 4.30 -16.19 -0.98
N GLN A 263 4.58 -16.39 -2.27
CA GLN A 263 5.76 -15.81 -2.91
C GLN A 263 5.79 -14.28 -2.75
N ARG A 264 4.64 -13.60 -2.86
CA ARG A 264 4.57 -12.14 -2.66
C ARG A 264 4.85 -11.72 -1.22
N ILE A 265 4.41 -12.51 -0.24
CA ILE A 265 4.75 -12.30 1.18
C ILE A 265 6.26 -12.53 1.39
N GLU A 266 6.80 -13.63 0.88
CA GLU A 266 8.21 -13.99 0.98
C GLU A 266 9.13 -12.92 0.38
N VAL A 267 8.76 -12.31 -0.76
CA VAL A 267 9.54 -11.21 -1.35
C VAL A 267 9.64 -10.02 -0.39
N ILE A 268 8.54 -9.63 0.26
CA ILE A 268 8.55 -8.52 1.24
C ILE A 268 9.47 -8.85 2.41
N LEU A 269 9.34 -10.06 2.96
CA LEU A 269 10.12 -10.48 4.13
C LEU A 269 11.62 -10.62 3.81
N ASN A 270 11.95 -11.14 2.62
CA ASN A 270 13.35 -11.25 2.18
C ASN A 270 13.95 -9.88 1.89
N ASP A 271 13.23 -9.00 1.21
CA ASP A 271 13.70 -7.63 0.96
C ASP A 271 13.98 -6.90 2.29
N ALA A 272 13.11 -7.03 3.28
CA ALA A 272 13.33 -6.46 4.62
C ALA A 272 14.58 -7.06 5.29
N ARG A 273 14.75 -8.39 5.26
CA ARG A 273 15.93 -9.07 5.81
C ARG A 273 17.22 -8.61 5.15
N GLU A 274 17.25 -8.48 3.82
CA GLU A 274 18.42 -8.01 3.07
C GLU A 274 18.85 -6.60 3.49
N HIS A 275 17.90 -5.77 3.93
CA HIS A 275 18.16 -4.43 4.46
C HIS A 275 18.39 -4.40 5.97
N ASN A 276 18.41 -5.55 6.66
CA ASN A 276 18.44 -5.65 8.12
C ASN A 276 17.28 -4.89 8.79
N VAL A 277 16.07 -5.06 8.25
CA VAL A 277 14.86 -4.40 8.70
C VAL A 277 13.90 -5.43 9.29
N ASP A 278 13.40 -5.14 10.50
CA ASP A 278 12.44 -6.00 11.18
C ASP A 278 11.05 -5.88 10.55
N VAL A 279 10.22 -6.92 10.70
CA VAL A 279 8.85 -6.91 10.19
C VAL A 279 7.85 -7.26 11.30
N ILE A 280 6.82 -6.41 11.42
CA ILE A 280 5.58 -6.75 12.13
C ILE A 280 4.46 -6.91 11.10
N TRP A 281 3.89 -8.10 11.01
CA TRP A 281 2.75 -8.38 10.14
C TRP A 281 1.46 -8.51 10.93
N ILE A 282 0.49 -7.64 10.64
CA ILE A 282 -0.78 -7.57 11.33
C ILE A 282 -1.82 -8.40 10.57
N GLY A 283 -2.38 -9.41 11.24
CA GLY A 283 -3.49 -10.22 10.76
C GLY A 283 -4.84 -9.51 10.97
N PRO A 284 -5.68 -9.39 9.93
CA PRO A 284 -7.00 -8.78 10.05
C PRO A 284 -7.92 -9.58 10.99
N PRO A 285 -8.84 -8.90 11.71
CA PRO A 285 -9.78 -9.58 12.57
C PRO A 285 -10.92 -10.23 11.77
N ASN A 286 -11.81 -10.91 12.48
CA ASN A 286 -13.06 -11.42 11.93
C ASN A 286 -13.90 -10.30 11.33
N MET A 287 -14.64 -10.65 10.28
CA MET A 287 -15.45 -9.73 9.49
C MET A 287 -16.93 -10.06 9.64
N ARG A 288 -17.82 -9.07 9.53
CA ARG A 288 -19.27 -9.30 9.72
C ARG A 288 -19.82 -10.31 8.73
N GLN A 289 -19.35 -10.24 7.49
CA GLN A 289 -19.74 -11.20 6.45
C GLN A 289 -18.94 -12.49 6.63
N LYS A 290 -19.62 -13.61 6.95
CA LYS A 290 -19.00 -14.92 7.20
C LYS A 290 -18.01 -15.35 6.11
N LYS A 291 -18.38 -15.18 4.83
CA LYS A 291 -17.49 -15.51 3.71
C LYS A 291 -16.19 -14.71 3.74
N LEU A 292 -16.28 -13.39 3.97
CA LEU A 292 -15.10 -12.54 4.07
C LEU A 292 -14.28 -12.88 5.31
N SER A 293 -14.93 -13.19 6.45
CA SER A 293 -14.26 -13.61 7.68
C SER A 293 -13.44 -14.89 7.45
N GLY A 294 -14.05 -15.91 6.85
CA GLY A 294 -13.33 -17.15 6.51
C GLY A 294 -12.17 -16.93 5.53
N ASN A 295 -12.33 -15.98 4.59
CA ASN A 295 -11.23 -15.58 3.71
C ASN A 295 -10.09 -14.89 4.50
N MET A 296 -10.40 -14.03 5.48
CA MET A 296 -9.39 -13.42 6.36
C MET A 296 -8.69 -14.48 7.21
N ALA A 297 -9.43 -15.42 7.79
CA ALA A 297 -8.86 -16.53 8.54
C ALA A 297 -7.90 -17.36 7.68
N TYR A 298 -8.21 -17.58 6.40
CA TYR A 298 -7.32 -18.23 5.46
C TYR A 298 -6.05 -17.41 5.20
N LEU A 299 -6.17 -16.11 4.87
CA LEU A 299 -5.01 -15.24 4.64
C LEU A 299 -4.11 -15.14 5.87
N SER A 300 -4.69 -14.98 7.06
CA SER A 300 -3.98 -14.92 8.34
C SER A 300 -3.12 -16.16 8.60
N LYS A 301 -3.58 -17.36 8.20
CA LYS A 301 -2.75 -18.58 8.26
C LYS A 301 -1.53 -18.50 7.34
N LEU A 302 -1.68 -17.91 6.15
CA LEU A 302 -0.56 -17.72 5.22
C LEU A 302 0.45 -16.72 5.81
N TYR A 303 -0.04 -15.58 6.31
CA TYR A 303 0.80 -14.56 6.94
C TYR A 303 1.59 -15.13 8.11
N GLN A 304 0.90 -15.77 9.06
CA GLN A 304 1.53 -16.35 10.25
C GLN A 304 2.61 -17.38 9.86
N ALA A 305 2.31 -18.25 8.89
CA ALA A 305 3.27 -19.27 8.45
C ALA A 305 4.52 -18.66 7.81
N GLU A 306 4.38 -17.69 6.90
CA GLU A 306 5.54 -17.08 6.23
C GLU A 306 6.37 -16.19 7.15
N VAL A 307 5.70 -15.43 8.03
CA VAL A 307 6.37 -14.56 9.02
C VAL A 307 7.16 -15.40 10.03
N ALA A 308 6.60 -16.51 10.51
CA ALA A 308 7.28 -17.42 11.44
C ALA A 308 8.52 -18.09 10.83
N LYS A 309 8.49 -18.45 9.53
CA LYS A 309 9.69 -18.95 8.82
C LYS A 309 10.83 -17.93 8.81
N MET A 310 10.50 -16.66 8.97
CA MET A 310 11.48 -15.57 8.92
C MET A 310 11.96 -15.13 10.30
N GLY A 311 11.36 -15.64 11.37
CA GLY A 311 11.63 -15.22 12.76
C GLY A 311 11.05 -13.85 13.08
N GLU A 312 10.18 -13.32 12.22
CA GLU A 312 9.56 -12.00 12.36
C GLU A 312 8.26 -12.09 13.17
N ILE A 313 7.67 -10.93 13.49
CA ILE A 313 6.55 -10.87 14.42
C ILE A 313 5.21 -10.89 13.66
N TYR A 314 4.36 -11.87 13.96
CA TYR A 314 2.96 -11.87 13.54
C TYR A 314 2.06 -11.50 14.72
N VAL A 315 1.08 -10.64 14.49
CA VAL A 315 0.10 -10.21 15.51
C VAL A 315 -1.32 -10.29 14.98
N SER A 316 -2.23 -10.81 15.79
CA SER A 316 -3.63 -11.00 15.44
C SER A 316 -4.49 -9.90 16.04
N VAL A 317 -5.24 -9.16 15.21
CA VAL A 317 -6.22 -8.20 15.73
C VAL A 317 -7.38 -8.90 16.44
N ASN A 318 -7.66 -10.18 16.12
CA ASN A 318 -8.62 -10.96 16.90
C ASN A 318 -8.18 -11.08 18.36
N ASP A 319 -6.88 -11.22 18.63
CA ASP A 319 -6.38 -11.36 20.00
C ASP A 319 -6.51 -10.01 20.74
N MET A 320 -6.16 -8.92 20.06
CA MET A 320 -6.31 -7.55 20.58
C MET A 320 -7.78 -7.21 20.90
N PHE A 321 -8.71 -7.67 20.06
CA PHE A 321 -10.14 -7.43 20.22
C PHE A 321 -10.83 -8.52 21.03
N LYS A 322 -10.09 -9.55 21.45
CA LYS A 322 -10.58 -10.75 22.15
C LYS A 322 -11.71 -11.48 21.41
N TYR A 323 -11.64 -11.50 20.08
CA TYR A 323 -12.55 -12.27 19.25
C TYR A 323 -12.18 -13.75 19.35
N GLN A 324 -13.20 -14.59 19.51
CA GLN A 324 -13.03 -16.03 19.61
C GLN A 324 -13.62 -16.71 18.38
N SER A 325 -12.90 -17.71 17.88
CA SER A 325 -13.32 -18.47 16.68
C SER A 325 -13.64 -17.53 15.50
N GLU A 326 -14.76 -17.73 14.83
CA GLU A 326 -15.22 -16.91 13.69
C GLU A 326 -16.17 -15.77 14.11
N ASN A 327 -16.25 -15.45 15.41
CA ASN A 327 -17.22 -14.49 15.91
C ASN A 327 -16.79 -13.05 15.62
N TYR A 328 -17.70 -12.29 15.00
CA TYR A 328 -17.60 -10.86 14.81
C TYR A 328 -18.39 -10.11 15.89
N SER A 329 -17.84 -8.99 16.38
CA SER A 329 -18.54 -8.02 17.22
C SER A 329 -18.22 -6.61 16.74
N ASP A 330 -19.09 -5.62 17.00
CA ASP A 330 -18.69 -4.21 16.85
C ASP A 330 -17.87 -3.71 18.07
N TYR A 331 -17.85 -4.49 19.15
CA TYR A 331 -17.27 -4.20 20.47
C TYR A 331 -16.12 -5.17 20.79
N ILE A 332 -15.58 -5.16 22.01
CA ILE A 332 -14.69 -6.23 22.50
C ILE A 332 -15.42 -7.59 22.46
N GLY A 333 -14.71 -8.67 22.15
CA GLY A 333 -15.32 -9.98 21.90
C GLY A 333 -15.69 -10.80 23.12
N ASP A 334 -15.05 -10.55 24.26
CA ASP A 334 -15.29 -11.28 25.52
C ASP A 334 -16.37 -10.64 26.41
N GLY A 335 -17.01 -9.57 25.93
CA GLY A 335 -18.01 -8.82 26.68
C GLY A 335 -17.46 -8.03 27.86
N SER A 336 -16.13 -7.93 28.04
CA SER A 336 -15.52 -7.21 29.16
C SER A 336 -15.70 -5.69 29.10
N SER A 337 -16.19 -5.16 27.98
CA SER A 337 -16.30 -3.73 27.70
C SER A 337 -17.37 -3.45 26.66
N THR A 338 -18.04 -2.32 26.79
CA THR A 338 -18.97 -1.79 25.78
C THR A 338 -18.31 -0.80 24.82
N ILE A 339 -16.97 -0.69 24.85
CA ILE A 339 -16.23 0.15 23.91
C ILE A 339 -16.38 -0.41 22.50
N LYS A 340 -16.88 0.42 21.59
CA LYS A 340 -17.01 0.09 20.17
C LYS A 340 -15.64 0.14 19.50
N LEU A 341 -15.21 -0.96 18.87
CA LEU A 341 -13.91 -1.12 18.20
C LEU A 341 -14.03 -1.13 16.66
N ARG A 342 -15.24 -1.33 16.12
CA ARG A 342 -15.52 -1.36 14.68
C ARG A 342 -16.32 -0.13 14.24
N SER A 343 -16.19 0.30 12.98
CA SER A 343 -16.96 1.44 12.44
C SER A 343 -18.45 1.11 12.30
N GLY A 344 -18.79 -0.18 12.21
CA GLY A 344 -20.16 -0.69 12.01
C GLY A 344 -20.47 -1.09 10.56
N ASP A 345 -19.50 -0.96 9.64
CA ASP A 345 -19.61 -1.48 8.26
C ASP A 345 -19.24 -2.98 8.15
N GLY A 346 -18.69 -3.55 9.21
CA GLY A 346 -18.26 -4.95 9.25
C GLY A 346 -16.80 -5.21 8.87
N ILE A 347 -16.04 -4.19 8.48
CA ILE A 347 -14.67 -4.27 7.94
C ILE A 347 -13.70 -3.32 8.64
N HIS A 348 -14.07 -2.06 8.85
CA HIS A 348 -13.19 -1.02 9.38
C HIS A 348 -13.33 -0.80 10.89
N PHE A 349 -12.42 0.00 11.42
CA PHE A 349 -12.27 0.28 12.84
C PHE A 349 -12.94 1.60 13.24
N SER A 350 -13.44 1.66 14.47
CA SER A 350 -13.72 2.94 15.12
C SER A 350 -12.38 3.61 15.50
N LEU A 351 -12.42 4.89 15.90
CA LEU A 351 -11.24 5.57 16.45
C LEU A 351 -10.63 4.80 17.64
N SER A 352 -11.47 4.24 18.52
CA SER A 352 -11.00 3.44 19.66
C SER A 352 -10.33 2.14 19.20
N GLY A 353 -10.89 1.46 18.19
CA GLY A 353 -10.29 0.26 17.61
C GLY A 353 -8.93 0.53 16.95
N GLN A 354 -8.81 1.64 16.22
CA GLN A 354 -7.55 2.07 15.63
C GLN A 354 -6.47 2.31 16.69
N LYS A 355 -6.83 2.96 17.81
CA LYS A 355 -5.94 3.17 18.96
C LYS A 355 -5.54 1.87 19.64
N VAL A 356 -6.49 0.96 19.91
CA VAL A 356 -6.19 -0.36 20.52
C VAL A 356 -5.16 -1.13 19.68
N ILE A 357 -5.31 -1.14 18.36
CA ILE A 357 -4.34 -1.78 17.48
C ILE A 357 -3.00 -1.04 17.56
N ALA A 358 -2.99 0.29 17.37
CA ALA A 358 -1.75 1.08 17.45
C ALA A 358 -1.00 0.87 18.78
N ASP A 359 -1.71 0.86 19.91
CA ASP A 359 -1.14 0.68 21.24
C ASP A 359 -0.59 -0.73 21.44
N SER A 360 -1.27 -1.75 20.92
CA SER A 360 -0.80 -3.14 20.96
C SER A 360 0.47 -3.34 20.12
N ILE A 361 0.56 -2.69 18.97
CA ILE A 361 1.77 -2.73 18.15
C ILE A 361 2.90 -1.92 18.79
N PHE A 362 2.59 -0.75 19.36
CA PHE A 362 3.57 0.08 20.06
C PHE A 362 4.22 -0.68 21.23
N SER A 363 3.47 -1.50 21.97
CA SER A 363 4.03 -2.30 23.08
C SER A 363 5.06 -3.37 22.66
N LEU A 364 5.19 -3.63 21.35
CA LEU A 364 6.22 -4.52 20.81
C LEU A 364 7.49 -3.78 20.40
N ILE A 365 7.49 -2.45 20.49
CA ILE A 365 8.59 -1.59 20.05
C ILE A 365 9.23 -0.96 21.28
N THR A 366 10.54 -1.14 21.45
CA THR A 366 11.31 -0.53 22.51
C THR A 366 12.35 0.42 21.91
N ALA A 367 12.45 1.64 22.44
CA ALA A 367 13.51 2.57 22.07
C ALA A 367 14.83 2.22 22.76
N ILE A 368 15.90 2.15 21.98
CA ILE A 368 17.27 2.08 22.50
C ILE A 368 17.68 3.50 22.87
N GLN A 369 17.78 3.78 24.17
CA GLN A 369 18.38 5.03 24.64
C GLN A 369 19.90 4.87 24.57
N GLU A 370 20.59 5.72 23.80
CA GLU A 370 22.04 5.81 23.91
C GLU A 370 22.39 6.31 25.33
N PRO A 371 23.42 5.72 25.98
CA PRO A 371 23.85 6.20 27.29
C PRO A 371 24.24 7.67 27.18
N VAL A 372 23.65 8.50 28.05
CA VAL A 372 24.06 9.90 28.20
C VAL A 372 25.53 9.89 28.61
N GLU A 373 26.43 10.43 27.77
CA GLU A 373 27.79 10.71 28.20
C GLU A 373 27.71 11.69 29.37
N GLU A 374 27.88 11.17 30.57
CA GLU A 374 27.98 11.95 31.79
C GLU A 374 29.31 12.72 31.71
N ASN A 375 29.25 13.96 31.22
CA ASN A 375 30.37 14.89 31.23
C ASN A 375 30.80 15.14 32.68
N ALA A 376 31.72 14.30 33.17
CA ALA A 376 32.44 14.48 34.42
C ALA A 376 33.34 15.74 34.31
N THR A 377 32.71 16.91 34.40
CA THR A 377 33.42 18.18 34.59
C THR A 377 33.64 18.34 36.09
N ILE A 378 34.57 17.55 36.64
CA ILE A 378 35.12 17.88 37.96
C ILE A 378 36.12 19.01 37.71
N GLN A 379 35.64 20.26 37.82
CA GLN A 379 36.53 21.40 38.03
C GLN A 379 37.11 21.28 39.44
N THR A 380 38.34 20.78 39.54
CA THR A 380 39.18 21.01 40.69
C THR A 380 39.69 22.45 40.64
N VAL A 381 39.25 23.27 41.60
CA VAL A 381 39.79 24.61 41.85
C VAL A 381 40.75 24.50 43.04
N PRO A 382 41.99 25.00 42.93
CA PRO A 382 42.72 25.58 44.06
C PRO A 382 42.39 27.07 44.22
#